data_AF-A0A2L0F565-F1
#
_entry.id   AF-A0A2L0F565-F1
#
_cell.length_a   1.000
_cell.length_b   1.000
_cell.length_c   1.000
_cell.angle_alpha   90.00
_cell.angle_beta   90.00
_cell.angle_gamma   90.00
#
_symmetry.space_group_name_H-M   'P 1'
#
loop_
_entity.id
_entity.type
_entity.pdbx_description
1 polymer ?
#
loop_
_entity_poly.entity_id
_entity_poly.type
_entity_poly.pdbx_seq_one_letter_code
_entity_poly.pdbx_strand_id
1 'polypeptide(L)'
;MIHFDERWITISWDPHIEAVVAEWKGFAESKDFRAGLEAGLELARQKRARRWLADTLRGPPSTQADQKWTSEIWFPRVIVAGVRWMALVVPQSAITRMSLKGIMSKVTTESLTQAYFEDAASARAWLAATPRFGPG
;
A
#
# COMPACT_ATOMS: atom_id res chain seq x y z
N MET A 1 -15.31 5.28 -1.68
CA MET A 1 -15.52 6.16 -2.85
C MET A 1 -14.41 5.89 -3.85
N ILE A 2 -14.75 5.50 -5.07
CA ILE A 2 -13.77 5.22 -6.13
C ILE A 2 -13.13 6.53 -6.60
N HIS A 3 -11.81 6.52 -6.78
CA HIS A 3 -11.02 7.65 -7.28
C HIS A 3 -10.42 7.36 -8.66
N PHE A 4 -9.93 6.14 -8.86
CA PHE A 4 -9.38 5.67 -10.13
C PHE A 4 -9.78 4.21 -10.30
N ASP A 5 -10.29 3.86 -11.47
CA ASP A 5 -10.78 2.51 -11.73
C ASP A 5 -10.38 2.05 -13.12
N GLU A 6 -9.51 1.05 -13.14
CA GLU A 6 -9.01 0.42 -14.34
C GLU A 6 -9.23 -1.09 -14.26
N ARG A 7 -9.02 -1.77 -15.39
CA ARG A 7 -9.15 -3.23 -15.49
C ARG A 7 -8.19 -3.97 -14.57
N TRP A 8 -7.05 -3.36 -14.22
CA TRP A 8 -5.98 -3.96 -13.43
C TRP A 8 -5.92 -3.44 -11.98
N ILE A 9 -6.56 -2.32 -11.65
CA ILE A 9 -6.54 -1.76 -10.30
C ILE A 9 -7.75 -0.86 -10.02
N THR A 10 -8.28 -0.90 -8.80
CA THR A 10 -9.12 0.17 -8.24
C THR A 10 -8.37 0.89 -7.14
N ILE A 11 -8.32 2.22 -7.24
CA ILE A 11 -7.96 3.11 -6.14
C ILE A 11 -9.24 3.72 -5.59
N SER A 12 -9.44 3.59 -4.28
CA SER A 12 -10.60 4.16 -3.60
C SER A 12 -10.24 4.73 -2.23
N TRP A 13 -11.08 5.64 -1.76
CA TRP A 13 -11.06 6.12 -0.38
C TRP A 13 -12.02 5.29 0.46
N ASP A 14 -11.53 4.73 1.56
CA ASP A 14 -12.33 4.13 2.60
C ASP A 14 -12.52 5.10 3.76
N PRO A 15 -13.75 5.63 3.99
CA PRO A 15 -13.99 6.60 5.06
C PRO A 15 -14.03 5.97 6.45
N HIS A 16 -14.27 4.66 6.59
CA HIS A 16 -14.38 4.02 7.90
C HIS A 16 -13.01 3.86 8.55
N ILE A 17 -12.03 3.48 7.76
CA ILE A 17 -10.64 3.34 8.19
C ILE A 17 -9.77 4.55 7.82
N GLU A 18 -10.32 5.53 7.09
CA GLU A 18 -9.59 6.71 6.60
C GLU A 18 -8.32 6.32 5.82
N ALA A 19 -8.47 5.38 4.89
CA ALA A 19 -7.37 4.82 4.14
C ALA A 19 -7.56 4.98 2.62
N VAL A 20 -6.45 5.16 1.92
CA VAL A 20 -6.38 4.82 0.51
C VAL A 20 -6.39 3.30 0.38
N VAL A 21 -7.25 2.77 -0.48
CA VAL A 21 -7.35 1.34 -0.79
C VAL A 21 -6.96 1.16 -2.24
N ALA A 22 -5.88 0.42 -2.47
CA ALA A 22 -5.41 -0.02 -3.78
C ALA A 22 -5.72 -1.51 -3.92
N GLU A 23 -6.71 -1.85 -4.73
CA GLU A 23 -7.12 -3.24 -5.00
C GLU A 23 -6.67 -3.63 -6.40
N TRP A 24 -5.64 -4.47 -6.50
CA TRP A 24 -5.18 -4.98 -7.77
C TRP A 24 -6.10 -6.10 -8.26
N LYS A 25 -6.45 -6.06 -9.55
CA LYS A 25 -7.42 -6.97 -10.19
C LYS A 25 -6.78 -7.92 -11.19
N GLY A 26 -5.60 -7.60 -11.69
CA GLY A 26 -4.92 -8.40 -12.71
C GLY A 26 -3.59 -7.82 -13.15
N PHE A 27 -3.11 -8.31 -14.28
CA PHE A 27 -1.85 -7.90 -14.88
C PHE A 27 -1.87 -6.41 -15.27
N ALA A 28 -0.77 -5.72 -15.00
CA ALA A 28 -0.47 -4.37 -15.47
C ALA A 28 0.99 -4.31 -15.90
N GLU A 29 1.27 -3.65 -17.01
CA GLU A 29 2.65 -3.34 -17.41
C GLU A 29 3.24 -2.25 -16.51
N SER A 30 4.55 -2.05 -16.55
CA SER A 30 5.24 -1.07 -15.70
C SER A 30 4.64 0.34 -15.76
N LYS A 31 4.18 0.78 -16.94
CA LYS A 31 3.52 2.09 -17.09
C LYS A 31 2.22 2.16 -16.29
N ASP A 32 1.37 1.15 -16.45
CA ASP A 32 0.05 1.08 -15.84
C ASP A 32 0.12 0.80 -14.33
N PHE A 33 1.11 0.00 -13.92
CA PHE A 33 1.45 -0.23 -12.53
C PHE A 33 1.78 1.08 -11.82
N ARG A 34 2.68 1.88 -12.41
CA ARG A 34 3.07 3.19 -11.86
C ARG A 34 1.91 4.18 -11.89
N ALA A 35 1.10 4.17 -12.93
CA ALA A 35 -0.08 5.03 -13.02
C ALA A 35 -1.06 4.77 -11.87
N GLY A 36 -1.34 3.49 -11.54
CA GLY A 36 -2.17 3.14 -10.38
C GLY A 36 -1.60 3.61 -9.05
N LEU A 37 -0.29 3.44 -8.85
CA LEU A 37 0.40 3.92 -7.65
C LEU A 37 0.43 5.45 -7.52
N GLU A 38 0.60 6.17 -8.63
CA GLU A 38 0.52 7.64 -8.64
C GLU A 38 -0.90 8.14 -8.35
N ALA A 39 -1.93 7.50 -8.90
CA ALA A 39 -3.33 7.84 -8.58
C ALA A 39 -3.65 7.66 -7.09
N GLY A 40 -3.16 6.58 -6.47
CA GLY A 40 -3.31 6.40 -5.03
C GLY A 40 -2.51 7.42 -4.21
N LEU A 41 -1.32 7.82 -4.65
CA LEU A 41 -0.54 8.89 -4.00
C LEU A 41 -1.24 10.25 -4.10
N GLU A 42 -1.86 10.56 -5.24
CA GLU A 42 -2.68 11.76 -5.41
C GLU A 42 -3.84 11.75 -4.40
N LEU A 43 -4.59 10.65 -4.34
CA LEU A 43 -5.68 10.50 -3.38
C LEU A 43 -5.19 10.64 -1.93
N ALA A 44 -4.03 10.06 -1.60
CA ALA A 44 -3.44 10.17 -0.27
C ALA A 44 -3.18 11.64 0.11
N ARG A 45 -2.68 12.44 -0.83
CA ARG A 45 -2.48 13.89 -0.62
C ARG A 45 -3.81 14.63 -0.45
N GLN A 46 -4.78 14.37 -1.33
CA GLN A 46 -6.09 15.03 -1.29
C GLN A 46 -6.84 14.75 0.02
N LYS A 47 -6.75 13.52 0.54
CA LYS A 47 -7.43 13.09 1.77
C LYS A 47 -6.58 13.24 3.03
N ARG A 48 -5.32 13.69 2.90
CA ARG A 48 -4.32 13.69 3.98
C ARG A 48 -4.25 12.32 4.66
N ALA A 49 -4.27 11.27 3.85
CA ALA A 49 -4.38 9.90 4.30
C ALA A 49 -3.14 9.52 5.13
N ARG A 50 -3.38 8.96 6.31
CA ARG A 50 -2.31 8.35 7.12
C ARG A 50 -2.20 6.85 6.92
N ARG A 51 -3.19 6.24 6.29
CA ARG A 51 -3.33 4.79 6.14
C ARG A 51 -3.44 4.40 4.67
N TRP A 52 -2.87 3.25 4.36
CA TRP A 52 -2.90 2.66 3.04
C TRP A 52 -3.19 1.16 3.15
N LEU A 53 -4.13 0.65 2.38
CA LEU A 53 -4.37 -0.77 2.19
C LEU A 53 -4.02 -1.14 0.75
N ALA A 54 -3.08 -2.05 0.55
CA ALA A 54 -2.74 -2.60 -0.74
C ALA A 54 -3.18 -4.07 -0.80
N ASP A 55 -4.24 -4.36 -1.55
CA ASP A 55 -4.61 -5.73 -1.87
C ASP A 55 -3.91 -6.16 -3.16
N THR A 56 -2.88 -6.99 -3.01
CA THR A 56 -2.01 -7.42 -4.11
C THR A 56 -2.28 -8.85 -4.56
N LEU A 57 -3.31 -9.53 -4.03
CA LEU A 57 -3.56 -10.95 -4.29
C LEU A 57 -3.74 -11.28 -5.78
N ARG A 58 -4.30 -10.34 -6.56
CA ARG A 58 -4.45 -10.46 -8.02
C ARG A 58 -3.53 -9.51 -8.79
N GLY A 59 -2.52 -8.94 -8.13
CA GLY A 59 -1.61 -7.99 -8.74
C GLY A 59 -0.59 -8.63 -9.67
N PRO A 60 0.02 -7.82 -10.57
CA PRO A 60 1.08 -8.30 -11.43
C PRO A 60 2.34 -8.64 -10.63
N PRO A 61 3.17 -9.60 -11.09
CA PRO A 61 4.52 -9.74 -10.57
C PRO A 61 5.29 -8.44 -10.83
N SER A 62 5.83 -7.83 -9.78
CA SER A 62 6.62 -6.61 -9.92
C SER A 62 7.96 -6.92 -10.57
N THR A 63 8.27 -6.25 -11.70
CA THR A 63 9.58 -6.33 -12.34
C THR A 63 10.65 -5.73 -11.41
N GLN A 64 11.93 -6.06 -11.63
CA GLN A 64 13.01 -5.46 -10.84
C GLN A 64 13.06 -3.92 -10.98
N ALA A 65 12.75 -3.40 -12.18
CA ALA A 65 12.68 -1.97 -12.43
C ALA A 65 11.55 -1.30 -11.64
N ASP A 66 10.38 -1.96 -11.53
CA ASP A 66 9.25 -1.42 -10.77
C ASP A 66 9.47 -1.54 -9.26
N GLN A 67 10.13 -2.61 -8.79
CA GLN A 67 10.54 -2.70 -7.38
C GLN A 67 11.48 -1.55 -7.01
N LYS A 68 12.50 -1.28 -7.83
CA LYS A 68 13.46 -0.19 -7.61
C LYS A 68 12.77 1.17 -7.63
N TRP A 69 11.94 1.44 -8.64
CA TRP A 69 11.18 2.70 -8.72
C TRP A 69 10.25 2.88 -7.51
N THR A 70 9.58 1.81 -7.09
CA THR A 70 8.67 1.85 -5.94
C THR A 70 9.42 2.16 -4.66
N SER A 71 10.57 1.52 -4.41
CA SER A 71 11.36 1.75 -3.19
C SER A 71 12.08 3.10 -3.18
N GLU A 72 12.68 3.53 -4.30
CA GLU A 72 13.53 4.72 -4.35
C GLU A 72 12.74 6.01 -4.61
N ILE A 73 11.60 5.92 -5.30
CA ILE A 73 10.85 7.12 -5.75
C ILE A 73 9.49 7.19 -5.08
N TRP A 74 8.68 6.14 -5.17
CA TRP A 74 7.28 6.21 -4.76
C TRP A 74 7.11 6.17 -3.22
N PHE A 75 7.75 5.21 -2.54
CA PHE A 75 7.65 5.06 -1.08
C PHE A 75 8.04 6.34 -0.31
N PRO A 76 9.17 7.01 -0.61
CA PRO A 76 9.51 8.28 0.03
C PRO A 76 8.43 9.35 -0.13
N ARG A 77 7.80 9.43 -1.32
CA ARG A 77 6.72 10.40 -1.59
C ARG A 77 5.45 10.08 -0.82
N VAL A 78 5.13 8.80 -0.63
CA VAL A 78 4.00 8.34 0.18
C VAL A 78 4.19 8.70 1.66
N ILE A 79 5.40 8.53 2.18
CA ILE A 79 5.75 8.92 3.56
C ILE A 79 5.65 10.44 3.71
N VAL A 80 6.19 11.22 2.77
CA VAL A 80 6.08 12.69 2.77
C VAL A 80 4.62 13.15 2.66
N ALA A 81 3.78 12.42 1.92
CA ALA A 81 2.34 12.70 1.82
C ALA A 81 1.56 12.45 3.12
N GLY A 82 2.19 11.82 4.13
CA GLY A 82 1.62 11.65 5.46
C GLY A 82 1.22 10.22 5.82
N VAL A 83 1.42 9.25 4.92
CA VAL A 83 1.12 7.85 5.21
C VAL A 83 2.10 7.32 6.27
N ARG A 84 1.55 6.65 7.29
CA ARG A 84 2.26 6.08 8.45
C ARG A 84 1.95 4.62 8.67
N TRP A 85 0.81 4.12 8.20
CA TRP A 85 0.45 2.72 8.27
C TRP A 85 0.11 2.16 6.91
N MET A 86 0.70 1.03 6.58
CA MET A 86 0.45 0.33 5.33
C MET A 86 0.14 -1.14 5.62
N ALA A 87 -1.06 -1.57 5.26
CA ALA A 87 -1.45 -2.97 5.29
C ALA A 87 -1.32 -3.56 3.89
N LEU A 88 -0.59 -4.66 3.75
CA LEU A 88 -0.38 -5.36 2.49
C LEU A 88 -1.08 -6.72 2.56
N VAL A 89 -2.07 -6.95 1.70
CA VAL A 89 -2.67 -8.27 1.50
C VAL A 89 -1.84 -8.98 0.43
N VAL A 90 -1.16 -10.04 0.83
CA VAL A 90 -0.20 -10.79 0.01
C VAL A 90 -0.43 -12.29 0.17
N PRO A 91 -0.04 -13.13 -0.81
CA PRO A 91 -0.15 -14.58 -0.67
C PRO A 91 0.70 -15.11 0.49
N GLN A 92 0.21 -16.16 1.18
CA GLN A 92 0.91 -16.80 2.31
C GLN A 92 2.37 -17.19 2.00
N SER A 93 2.62 -17.69 0.79
CA SER A 93 3.97 -18.05 0.32
C SER A 93 4.92 -16.85 0.29
N ALA A 94 4.42 -15.65 0.01
CA ALA A 94 5.20 -14.41 0.06
C ALA A 94 5.49 -14.03 1.53
N ILE A 95 4.52 -14.13 2.43
CA ILE A 95 4.71 -13.86 3.88
C ILE A 95 5.84 -14.71 4.43
N THR A 96 5.81 -16.03 4.22
CA THR A 96 6.85 -16.95 4.69
C THR A 96 8.23 -16.57 4.11
N ARG A 97 8.29 -16.21 2.82
CA ARG A 97 9.55 -15.77 2.18
C ARG A 97 10.06 -14.46 2.77
N MET A 98 9.17 -13.55 3.14
CA MET A 98 9.51 -12.27 3.77
C MET A 98 10.00 -12.48 5.21
N SER A 99 9.38 -13.38 5.99
CA SER A 99 9.87 -13.76 7.32
C SER A 99 11.29 -14.34 7.28
N LEU A 100 11.59 -15.15 6.25
CA LEU A 100 12.93 -15.71 6.03
C LEU A 100 13.97 -14.66 5.59
N LYS A 101 13.54 -13.60 4.91
CA LYS A 101 14.40 -12.47 4.50
C LYS A 101 14.45 -11.33 5.53
N GLY A 102 13.53 -11.32 6.50
CA GLY A 102 13.15 -10.13 7.29
C GLY A 102 13.64 -10.09 8.74
N ILE A 103 14.47 -11.02 9.20
CA ILE A 103 15.17 -10.87 10.49
C ILE A 103 16.23 -9.74 10.42
N MET A 104 16.60 -9.28 9.22
CA MET A 104 17.75 -8.39 9.02
C MET A 104 17.47 -7.26 8.02
N SER A 105 16.55 -6.34 8.34
CA SER A 105 16.71 -4.94 7.90
C SER A 105 16.00 -4.00 8.86
N LYS A 106 16.59 -3.87 10.06
CA LYS A 106 16.69 -2.57 10.72
C LYS A 106 17.33 -1.60 9.72
N VAL A 107 16.92 -0.33 9.78
CA VAL A 107 17.42 0.87 9.07
C VAL A 107 16.37 1.43 8.10
N THR A 108 15.87 2.62 8.47
CA THR A 108 15.00 3.60 7.76
C THR A 108 13.46 3.43 7.69
N THR A 109 12.79 2.95 8.74
CA THR A 109 11.31 3.01 8.86
C THR A 109 10.79 3.59 10.18
N GLU A 110 11.42 4.62 10.75
CA GLU A 110 10.80 5.34 11.90
C GLU A 110 9.46 6.01 11.52
N SER A 111 9.21 6.22 10.22
CA SER A 111 8.05 6.96 9.72
C SER A 111 6.96 6.11 9.07
N LEU A 112 7.14 4.80 8.91
CA LEU A 112 6.15 3.93 8.22
C LEU A 112 6.10 2.54 8.86
N THR A 113 4.97 2.21 9.47
CA THR A 113 4.66 0.87 9.97
C THR A 113 3.95 0.05 8.90
N GLN A 114 4.49 -1.12 8.59
CA GLN A 114 3.93 -2.05 7.62
C GLN A 114 3.45 -3.32 8.31
N ALA A 115 2.33 -3.86 7.87
CA ALA A 115 1.81 -5.15 8.30
C ALA A 115 1.29 -5.96 7.10
N TYR A 116 1.44 -7.28 7.18
CA TYR A 116 1.14 -8.21 6.09
C TYR A 116 -0.01 -9.13 6.50
N PHE A 117 -0.93 -9.38 5.58
CA PHE A 117 -2.16 -10.15 5.83
C PHE A 117 -2.45 -11.09 4.66
N GLU A 118 -3.18 -12.17 4.93
CA GLU A 118 -3.65 -13.11 3.90
C GLU A 118 -4.98 -12.67 3.27
N ASP A 119 -5.74 -11.82 3.97
CA ASP A 119 -7.05 -11.34 3.52
C ASP A 119 -7.27 -9.84 3.83
N ALA A 120 -8.17 -9.22 3.06
CA ALA A 120 -8.49 -7.80 3.18
C ALA A 120 -9.25 -7.44 4.46
N ALA A 121 -10.01 -8.37 5.05
CA ALA A 121 -10.77 -8.10 6.26
C ALA A 121 -9.85 -7.93 7.48
N SER A 122 -8.86 -8.81 7.63
CA SER A 122 -7.80 -8.72 8.64
C SER A 122 -6.98 -7.44 8.49
N ALA A 123 -6.61 -7.08 7.25
CA ALA A 123 -5.91 -5.83 6.95
C ALA A 123 -6.71 -4.59 7.37
N ARG A 124 -8.02 -4.56 7.06
CA ARG A 124 -8.93 -3.48 7.45
C ARG A 124 -9.07 -3.37 8.96
N ALA A 125 -9.25 -4.49 9.65
CA ALA A 125 -9.36 -4.54 11.10
C ALA A 125 -8.10 -3.98 11.79
N TRP A 126 -6.91 -4.35 11.29
CA TRP A 126 -5.66 -3.80 11.79
C TRP A 126 -5.55 -2.30 11.58
N LEU A 127 -5.84 -1.80 10.36
CA LEU A 127 -5.82 -0.35 10.08
C LEU A 127 -6.82 0.42 10.95
N ALA A 128 -8.01 -0.13 11.20
CA ALA A 128 -9.01 0.47 12.08
C ALA A 128 -8.53 0.58 13.54
N ALA A 129 -7.71 -0.37 14.00
CA ALA A 129 -7.13 -0.39 15.34
C ALA A 129 -5.88 0.50 15.50
N THR A 130 -5.30 1.00 14.39
CA THR A 130 -4.15 1.91 14.47
C THR A 130 -4.55 3.27 15.06
N PRO A 131 -3.70 3.89 15.90
CA PRO A 131 -4.00 5.17 16.53
C PRO A 131 -4.48 6.21 15.51
N ARG A 132 -5.65 6.82 15.75
CA ARG A 132 -6.03 8.05 15.06
C ARG A 132 -5.20 9.18 15.68
N PHE A 133 -4.11 9.56 15.03
CA PHE A 133 -3.39 10.75 15.47
C PHE A 133 -4.23 11.99 15.13
N GLY A 134 -4.63 12.73 16.17
CA GLY A 134 -5.23 14.06 16.02
C GLY A 134 -4.26 15.05 15.38
N PRO A 135 -4.75 16.24 14.97
CA PRO A 135 -3.87 17.32 14.54
C PRO A 135 -2.99 17.72 15.73
N GLY A 136 -1.68 17.59 15.55
CA GLY A 136 -0.70 18.35 16.34
C GLY A 136 -0.58 19.77 15.79
#